data_AF-A0A0C9WEP1-F1
#
_entry.id   AF-A0A0C9WEP1-F1
#
_cell.length_a   1.000
_cell.length_b   1.000
_cell.length_c   1.000
_cell.angle_alpha   90.00
_cell.angle_beta   90.00
_cell.angle_gamma   90.00
#
_symmetry.space_group_name_H-M   'P 1'
#
loop_
_entity.id
_entity.type
_entity.pdbx_description
1 polymer ?
#
loop_
_entity_poly.entity_id
_entity_poly.type
_entity_poly.pdbx_seq_one_letter_code
_entity_poly.pdbx_strand_id
1 'polypeptide(L)'
;DVLIVAGCDTPGSDIISALSSKFTEKISFLVSLAIRVNKIVGEDVTSGDLEVWAVRPATPYDANLMEDSYDDGSSGRGEGGRAKVLCATDLGLRKKTRVAMMGEKEKQWEIKMLLKPKVALESVVDIMDE
;
A
#
# COMPACT_ATOMS: atom_id res chain seq x y z
N ASP A 1 -12.46 12.20 -1.03
CA ASP A 1 -13.02 12.86 -2.22
C ASP A 1 -14.01 12.05 -3.03
N VAL A 2 -13.93 10.71 -3.10
CA VAL A 2 -14.92 9.90 -3.84
C VAL A 2 -16.38 10.13 -3.39
N LEU A 3 -16.64 10.27 -2.08
CA LEU A 3 -17.99 10.53 -1.58
C LEU A 3 -18.50 11.93 -1.97
N ILE A 4 -17.63 12.93 -1.94
CA ILE A 4 -17.96 14.31 -2.34
C ILE A 4 -18.23 14.37 -3.84
N VAL A 5 -17.39 13.72 -4.65
CA VAL A 5 -17.55 13.63 -6.12
C VAL A 5 -18.80 12.84 -6.49
N ALA A 6 -19.18 11.82 -5.71
CA ALA A 6 -20.42 11.07 -5.87
C ALA A 6 -21.68 11.85 -5.45
N GLY A 7 -21.57 13.14 -5.14
CA GLY A 7 -22.70 14.00 -4.81
C GLY A 7 -23.14 13.92 -3.35
N CYS A 8 -22.30 13.41 -2.44
CA CYS A 8 -22.58 13.50 -1.01
C CYS A 8 -22.56 14.98 -0.58
N ASP A 9 -23.73 15.48 -0.26
CA ASP A 9 -24.03 16.86 0.18
C ASP A 9 -23.82 17.07 1.69
N THR A 10 -23.46 16.00 2.40
CA THR A 10 -23.17 16.02 3.82
C THR A 10 -21.88 16.84 4.09
N PRO A 11 -21.85 17.71 5.11
CA PRO A 11 -20.64 18.46 5.45
C PRO A 11 -19.45 17.53 5.66
N GLY A 12 -18.28 17.91 5.16
CA GLY A 12 -17.08 17.06 5.26
C GLY A 12 -16.72 16.65 6.69
N SER A 13 -16.99 17.52 7.68
CA SER A 13 -16.84 17.21 9.10
C SER A 13 -17.69 16.02 9.55
N ASP A 14 -18.92 15.92 9.03
CA ASP A 14 -19.89 14.93 9.44
C ASP A 14 -19.59 13.59 8.76
N ILE A 15 -19.12 13.63 7.52
CA ILE A 15 -18.57 12.46 6.82
C ILE A 15 -17.36 11.91 7.60
N ILE A 16 -16.42 12.78 7.99
CA ILE A 16 -15.24 12.37 8.76
C ILE A 16 -15.66 11.80 10.11
N SER A 17 -16.62 12.43 10.81
CA SER A 17 -17.14 11.95 12.09
C SER A 17 -17.79 10.58 11.96
N ALA A 18 -18.65 10.38 10.96
CA ALA A 18 -19.33 9.11 10.70
C ALA A 18 -18.34 8.00 10.33
N LEU A 19 -17.36 8.30 9.47
CA LEU A 19 -16.29 7.35 9.12
C LEU A 19 -15.43 7.01 10.34
N SER A 20 -15.04 8.02 11.12
CA SER A 20 -14.26 7.82 12.33
C SER A 20 -15.02 6.93 13.31
N SER A 21 -16.28 7.26 13.63
CA SER A 21 -17.10 6.44 14.53
C SER A 21 -17.23 4.99 14.04
N LYS A 22 -17.49 4.80 12.74
CA LYS A 22 -17.69 3.47 12.16
C LYS A 22 -16.43 2.61 12.09
N PHE A 23 -15.25 3.22 11.91
CA PHE A 23 -14.01 2.50 11.65
C PHE A 23 -12.96 2.63 12.76
N THR A 24 -13.19 3.42 13.81
CA THR A 24 -12.22 3.65 14.90
C THR A 24 -11.70 2.34 15.49
N GLU A 25 -12.59 1.41 15.85
CA GLU A 25 -12.17 0.14 16.45
C GLU A 25 -11.30 -0.69 15.50
N LYS A 26 -11.69 -0.76 14.22
CA LYS A 26 -10.94 -1.51 13.19
C LYS A 26 -9.57 -0.89 12.94
N ILE A 27 -9.51 0.44 12.82
CA ILE A 27 -8.26 1.17 12.64
C ILE A 27 -7.36 1.01 13.88
N SER A 28 -7.93 1.16 15.09
CA SER A 28 -7.20 0.96 16.35
C SER A 28 -6.61 -0.44 16.47
N PHE A 29 -7.37 -1.46 16.04
CA PHE A 29 -6.90 -2.84 15.97
C PHE A 29 -5.74 -3.01 14.98
N LEU A 30 -5.86 -2.46 13.76
CA LEU A 30 -4.78 -2.50 12.76
C LEU A 30 -3.52 -1.78 13.25
N VAL A 31 -3.66 -0.62 13.88
CA VAL A 31 -2.54 0.13 14.48
C VAL A 31 -1.86 -0.70 15.57
N SER A 32 -2.64 -1.35 16.43
CA SER A 32 -2.12 -2.21 17.49
C SER A 32 -1.33 -3.42 16.94
N LEU A 33 -1.83 -4.04 15.87
CA LEU A 33 -1.12 -5.11 15.17
C LEU A 33 0.17 -4.60 14.53
N ALA A 34 0.13 -3.45 13.85
CA ALA A 34 1.31 -2.84 13.23
C ALA A 34 2.39 -2.50 14.26
N ILE A 35 2.02 -1.94 15.42
CA ILE A 35 2.94 -1.67 16.53
C ILE A 35 3.58 -2.98 17.02
N ARG A 36 2.79 -4.04 17.19
CA ARG A 36 3.30 -5.34 17.65
C ARG A 36 4.28 -5.95 16.66
N VAL A 37 3.96 -5.91 15.36
CA VAL A 37 4.86 -6.35 14.30
C VAL A 37 6.16 -5.54 14.35
N ASN A 38 6.07 -4.21 14.36
CA ASN A 38 7.26 -3.35 14.42
C ASN A 38 8.11 -3.60 15.68
N LYS A 39 7.48 -3.88 16.83
CA LYS A 39 8.18 -4.22 18.06
C LYS A 39 8.94 -5.53 17.93
N ILE A 40 8.29 -6.59 17.44
CA ILE A 40 8.92 -7.90 17.21
C ILE A 40 10.07 -7.78 16.20
N VAL A 41 9.86 -7.02 15.13
CA VAL A 41 10.89 -6.76 14.09
C VAL A 41 12.08 -5.97 14.65
N GLY A 42 11.83 -4.96 15.47
CA GLY A 42 12.87 -4.04 15.96
C GLY A 42 13.62 -4.53 17.20
N GLU A 43 13.06 -5.47 17.97
CA GLU A 43 13.70 -6.06 19.15
C GLU A 43 14.67 -7.19 18.80
N ASP A 44 14.53 -7.84 17.64
CA ASP A 44 15.53 -8.78 17.13
C ASP A 44 16.66 -8.02 16.44
N VAL A 45 17.91 -8.25 16.88
CA VAL A 45 19.15 -7.70 16.29
C VAL A 45 19.38 -8.34 14.91
N THR A 46 18.52 -8.01 13.95
CA THR A 46 18.75 -8.32 12.54
C THR A 46 19.37 -7.10 11.88
N SER A 47 20.38 -7.31 11.04
CA SER A 47 21.09 -6.24 10.32
C SER A 47 20.23 -5.49 9.27
N GLY A 48 18.90 -5.64 9.31
CA GLY A 48 17.98 -4.97 8.40
C GLY A 48 16.57 -4.80 8.96
N ASP A 49 15.99 -3.64 8.69
CA ASP A 49 14.67 -3.22 9.15
C ASP A 49 13.57 -3.82 8.26
N LEU A 50 12.49 -4.34 8.84
CA LEU A 50 11.29 -4.69 8.07
C LEU A 50 10.33 -3.50 8.08
N GLU A 51 9.80 -3.17 6.90
CA GLU A 51 8.85 -2.09 6.71
C GLU A 51 7.59 -2.58 6.00
N VAL A 52 6.45 -2.20 6.55
CA VAL A 52 5.17 -2.26 5.85
C VAL A 52 5.17 -1.23 4.73
N TRP A 53 4.72 -1.61 3.54
CA TRP A 53 4.75 -0.76 2.35
C TRP A 53 3.39 -0.72 1.65
N ALA A 54 2.85 0.48 1.48
CA ALA A 54 1.66 0.74 0.68
C ALA A 54 2.03 1.52 -0.59
N VAL A 55 1.45 1.13 -1.73
CA VAL A 55 1.63 1.87 -2.99
C VAL A 55 0.74 3.10 -2.97
N ARG A 56 1.29 4.25 -3.41
CA ARG A 56 0.51 5.49 -3.48
C ARG A 56 -0.41 5.49 -4.70
N PRO A 57 -1.59 6.13 -4.62
CA PRO A 57 -2.41 6.42 -5.79
C PRO A 57 -1.62 7.12 -6.90
N ALA A 58 -2.06 6.95 -8.14
CA ALA A 58 -1.45 7.44 -9.38
C ALA A 58 -0.02 6.92 -9.68
N THR A 59 0.51 5.99 -8.87
CA THR A 59 1.79 5.32 -9.15
C THR A 59 1.62 4.42 -10.37
N PRO A 60 2.57 4.41 -11.34
CA PRO A 60 2.56 3.44 -12.43
C PRO A 60 2.58 2.01 -11.89
N TYR A 61 1.74 1.14 -12.46
CA TYR A 61 1.74 -0.27 -12.11
C TYR A 61 3.04 -0.95 -12.55
N ASP A 62 3.63 -1.74 -11.66
CA ASP A 62 4.82 -2.55 -11.92
C ASP A 62 4.61 -3.94 -11.32
N ALA A 63 4.33 -4.93 -12.17
CA ALA A 63 4.10 -6.31 -11.74
C ALA A 63 5.27 -6.93 -10.97
N ASN A 64 6.49 -6.38 -11.05
CA ASN A 64 7.62 -6.83 -10.24
C ASN A 64 7.51 -6.38 -8.78
N LEU A 65 6.80 -5.28 -8.52
CA LEU A 65 6.70 -4.66 -7.20
C LEU A 65 5.29 -4.75 -6.61
N MET A 66 4.24 -5.02 -7.38
CA MET A 66 2.87 -5.06 -6.89
C MET A 66 2.03 -6.10 -7.63
N GLU A 67 0.91 -6.49 -7.03
CA GLU A 67 -0.08 -7.41 -7.60
C GLU A 67 -1.39 -6.65 -7.84
N ASP A 68 -2.06 -6.88 -8.97
CA ASP A 68 -3.40 -6.32 -9.18
C ASP A 68 -4.42 -7.22 -8.46
N SER A 69 -5.22 -6.62 -7.59
CA SER A 69 -6.24 -7.29 -6.78
C SER A 69 -7.40 -7.86 -7.59
N TYR A 70 -7.59 -7.35 -8.82
CA TYR A 70 -8.67 -7.71 -9.72
C TYR A 70 -8.17 -8.39 -10.99
N ASP A 71 -6.93 -8.85 -10.99
CA ASP A 71 -6.40 -9.71 -12.05
C ASP A 71 -6.97 -11.12 -11.90
N ASP A 72 -7.81 -11.52 -12.85
CA ASP A 72 -8.41 -12.85 -12.93
C ASP A 72 -7.65 -13.78 -13.89
N GLY A 73 -6.47 -13.35 -14.38
CA GLY A 73 -5.64 -14.11 -15.33
C GLY A 73 -6.20 -14.18 -16.75
N SER A 74 -7.34 -13.53 -17.03
CA SER A 74 -8.00 -13.56 -18.34
C SER A 74 -7.76 -12.29 -19.16
N SER A 75 -7.22 -11.24 -18.55
CA SER A 75 -7.10 -9.93 -19.17
C SER A 75 -5.73 -9.33 -18.89
N GLY A 76 -4.98 -9.00 -19.95
CA GLY A 76 -3.70 -8.28 -19.90
C GLY A 76 -3.82 -6.83 -19.41
N ARG A 77 -4.62 -6.59 -18.36
CA ARG A 77 -4.93 -5.28 -17.76
C ARG A 77 -3.69 -4.51 -17.32
N GLY A 78 -2.62 -5.23 -17.01
CA GLY A 78 -1.30 -4.67 -16.67
C GLY A 78 -0.29 -4.62 -17.82
N GLU A 79 -0.54 -5.30 -18.95
CA GLU A 79 0.40 -5.39 -20.07
C GLU A 79 0.29 -4.17 -20.99
N GLY A 80 0.83 -3.04 -20.53
CA GLY A 80 0.92 -1.85 -21.37
C GLY A 80 1.63 -0.64 -20.79
N GLY A 81 2.20 -0.74 -19.58
CA GLY A 81 2.97 0.35 -18.95
C GLY A 81 2.20 1.66 -18.71
N ARG A 82 0.87 1.66 -18.91
CA ARG A 82 -0.01 2.83 -18.75
C ARG A 82 -0.96 2.75 -17.56
N ALA A 83 -1.17 1.56 -17.01
CA ALA A 83 -2.05 1.38 -15.87
C ALA A 83 -1.47 2.09 -14.63
N LYS A 84 -2.34 2.78 -13.91
CA LYS A 84 -1.99 3.48 -12.67
C LYS A 84 -2.77 2.87 -11.51
N VAL A 85 -2.15 2.90 -10.35
CA VAL A 85 -2.76 2.48 -9.09
C VAL A 85 -3.84 3.47 -8.68
N LEU A 86 -5.05 3.00 -8.48
CA LEU A 86 -6.11 3.73 -7.81
C LEU A 86 -5.83 3.80 -6.30
N CYS A 87 -5.63 2.63 -5.67
CA CYS A 87 -5.31 2.53 -4.26
C CYS A 87 -4.62 1.19 -3.92
N ALA A 88 -3.92 1.14 -2.79
CA ALA A 88 -3.51 -0.12 -2.19
C ALA A 88 -4.71 -0.78 -1.51
N THR A 89 -5.02 -2.02 -1.86
CA THR A 89 -6.04 -2.82 -1.17
C THR A 89 -5.42 -3.63 -0.04
N ASP A 90 -4.15 -4.00 -0.21
CA ASP A 90 -3.39 -4.80 0.73
C ASP A 90 -1.99 -4.21 0.89
N LEU A 91 -1.45 -4.33 2.11
CA LEU A 91 -0.11 -3.84 2.43
C LEU A 91 0.95 -4.88 2.06
N GLY A 92 2.06 -4.42 1.49
CA GLY A 92 3.24 -5.22 1.26
C GLY A 92 4.20 -5.19 2.44
N LEU A 93 5.23 -6.02 2.37
CA LEU A 93 6.33 -6.08 3.34
C LEU A 93 7.66 -6.05 2.59
N ARG A 94 8.58 -5.19 3.02
CA ARG A 94 9.93 -5.13 2.48
C ARG A 94 10.97 -5.10 3.59
N LYS A 95 12.15 -5.63 3.30
CA LYS A 95 13.33 -5.59 4.18
C LYS A 95 14.32 -4.56 3.66
N LYS A 96 14.76 -3.64 4.51
CA LYS A 96 15.86 -2.70 4.26
C LYS A 96 17.11 -3.19 4.97
N THR A 97 18.11 -3.61 4.22
CA THR A 97 19.39 -4.05 4.78
C THR A 97 20.43 -2.97 4.54
N ARG A 98 21.19 -2.59 5.58
CA ARG A 98 22.29 -1.65 5.41
C ARG A 98 23.46 -2.36 4.76
N VAL A 99 23.86 -1.94 3.57
CA VAL A 99 25.03 -2.50 2.90
C VAL A 99 26.25 -1.72 3.36
N ALA A 100 27.19 -2.40 4.02
CA ALA A 100 28.48 -1.81 4.35
C ALA A 100 29.35 -1.83 3.08
N MET A 101 29.52 -0.66 2.46
CA MET A 101 30.55 -0.49 1.43
C MET A 101 31.88 -0.19 2.12
N MET A 102 32.95 -0.86 1.68
CA MET A 102 34.31 -0.56 2.08
C MET A 102 34.74 0.75 1.39
N GLY A 103 34.56 1.89 2.07
CA GLY A 103 34.95 3.22 1.58
C GLY A 103 33.92 4.31 1.87
N GLU A 104 34.39 5.56 1.85
CA GLU A 104 33.73 6.82 2.25
C GLU A 104 32.49 7.25 1.42
N LYS A 105 31.76 6.32 0.80
CA LYS A 105 30.54 6.61 0.03
C LYS A 105 29.30 6.18 0.80
N GLU A 106 28.30 7.04 0.75
CA GLU A 106 27.06 7.05 1.54
C GLU A 106 26.45 5.66 1.80
N LYS A 107 25.84 5.53 2.99
CA LYS A 107 25.11 4.35 3.47
C LYS A 107 24.05 3.93 2.43
N GLN A 108 24.39 2.96 1.58
CA GLN A 108 23.46 2.40 0.61
C GLN A 108 22.56 1.37 1.31
N TRP A 109 21.25 1.51 1.14
CA TRP A 109 20.26 0.56 1.65
C TRP A 109 19.84 -0.37 0.51
N GLU A 110 19.93 -1.67 0.74
CA GLU A 110 19.33 -2.67 -0.12
C GLU A 110 17.88 -2.91 0.31
N ILE A 111 16.94 -2.78 -0.63
CA ILE A 111 15.52 -3.04 -0.37
C ILE A 111 15.13 -4.35 -1.04
N LYS A 112 14.75 -5.34 -0.24
CA LYS A 112 14.21 -6.61 -0.71
C LYS A 112 12.72 -6.69 -0.41
N MET A 113 11.91 -6.86 -1.44
CA MET A 113 10.47 -7.11 -1.27
C MET A 113 10.25 -8.54 -0.77
N LEU A 114 9.50 -8.68 0.32
CA LEU A 114 9.17 -9.98 0.93
C LEU A 114 7.72 -10.38 0.63
N LEU A 115 6.84 -9.39 0.57
CA LEU A 115 5.45 -9.53 0.17
C LEU A 115 5.09 -8.33 -0.71
N LYS A 116 4.57 -8.60 -1.90
CA LYS A 116 4.06 -7.54 -2.78
C LYS A 116 2.75 -7.00 -2.19
N PRO A 117 2.56 -5.67 -2.14
CA PRO A 117 1.24 -5.11 -1.90
C PRO A 117 0.31 -5.47 -3.06
N LYS A 118 -0.98 -5.60 -2.74
CA LYS A 118 -2.02 -5.66 -3.77
C LYS A 118 -2.63 -4.29 -3.99
N VAL A 119 -2.94 -3.98 -5.24
CA VAL A 119 -3.44 -2.68 -5.67
C VAL A 119 -4.68 -2.84 -6.53
N ALA A 120 -5.61 -1.91 -6.41
CA ALA A 120 -6.63 -1.69 -7.43
C ALA A 120 -6.05 -0.75 -8.49
N LEU A 121 -6.27 -1.06 -9.77
CA LEU A 121 -5.92 -0.18 -10.88
C LEU A 121 -7.06 0.81 -11.17
N GLU A 122 -6.73 1.97 -11.75
CA GLU A 122 -7.74 2.96 -12.17
C GLU A 122 -8.77 2.36 -13.14
N SER A 123 -8.36 1.40 -13.99
CA SER A 123 -9.24 0.68 -14.92
C SER A 123 -10.31 -0.18 -14.23
N VAL A 124 -10.23 -0.42 -12.92
CA VAL A 124 -11.30 -1.11 -12.18
C VAL A 124 -12.58 -0.29 -12.21
N VAL A 125 -12.49 1.04 -12.24
CA VAL A 125 -13.66 1.93 -12.28
C VAL A 125 -14.44 1.75 -13.58
N ASP A 126 -13.75 1.61 -14.71
CA ASP A 126 -14.37 1.45 -16.03
C ASP A 126 -15.25 0.19 -16.12
N ILE A 127 -14.98 -0.83 -15.30
CA ILE A 127 -15.72 -2.11 -15.28
C ILE A 127 -16.95 -2.02 -14.36
N MET A 128 -16.96 -1.10 -13.39
CA MET A 128 -18.09 -0.95 -12.45
C MET A 128 -19.23 -0.11 -13.03
N ASP A 129 -19.00 0.57 -14.17
CA ASP A 129 -19.99 1.37 -14.88
C ASP A 129 -20.75 0.58 -15.97
N GLU A 130 -20.44 -0.72 -16.18
CA GLU A 130 -21.22 -1.68 -16.99
C GLU A 130 -22.17 -2.53 -16.12
#